data_AF-A0A0A2GCN2-F1
#
_entry.id   AF-A0A0A2GCN2-F1
#
_cell.length_a   1.000
_cell.length_b   1.000
_cell.length_c   1.000
_cell.angle_alpha   90.00
_cell.angle_beta   90.00
_cell.angle_gamma   90.00
#
_symmetry.space_group_name_H-M   'P 1'
#
loop_
_entity.id
_entity.type
_entity.pdbx_description
1 polymer ?
#
loop_
_entity_poly.entity_id
_entity_poly.type
_entity_poly.pdbx_seq_one_letter_code
_entity_poly.pdbx_strand_id
1 'polypeptide(L)'
;MKKFLKIAGILLAILIWGYVLLWGYVKLILQKDAEVTLSYLADHIFNKEECIKDFDEVHEIVVDVFPFFEEKGIDPKALYHKFSKRVQNINSIYDYYDVLEEYFASLKVSPQRGRRFSEFQPVP
;
A
#
# COMPACT_ATOMS: atom_id res chain seq x y z
N MET A 1 -41.60 -25.95 0.47
CA MET A 1 -40.77 -24.74 0.63
C MET A 1 -39.69 -24.83 1.73
N LYS A 2 -39.99 -25.28 2.97
CA LYS A 2 -38.99 -25.36 4.07
C LYS A 2 -37.69 -26.15 3.78
N LYS A 3 -37.76 -27.23 2.98
CA LYS A 3 -36.58 -28.05 2.62
C LYS A 3 -35.61 -27.32 1.67
N PHE A 4 -36.14 -26.57 0.71
CA PHE A 4 -35.34 -25.76 -0.23
C PHE A 4 -34.67 -24.58 0.47
N LEU A 5 -35.31 -23.98 1.47
CA LEU A 5 -34.72 -22.90 2.27
C LEU A 5 -33.49 -23.37 3.08
N LYS A 6 -33.54 -24.61 3.62
CA LYS A 6 -32.40 -25.22 4.32
C LYS A 6 -31.24 -25.53 3.36
N ILE A 7 -31.53 -26.07 2.19
CA ILE A 7 -30.51 -26.38 1.18
C ILE A 7 -29.85 -25.11 0.66
N ALA A 8 -30.63 -24.05 0.41
CA ALA A 8 -30.09 -22.74 0.03
C ALA A 8 -29.21 -22.13 1.12
N GLY A 9 -29.59 -22.27 2.40
CA GLY A 9 -28.78 -21.79 3.53
C GLY A 9 -27.42 -22.52 3.65
N ILE A 10 -27.41 -23.85 3.40
CA ILE A 10 -26.17 -24.64 3.43
C ILE A 10 -25.27 -24.26 2.24
N LEU A 11 -25.83 -24.10 1.04
CA LEU A 11 -25.09 -23.63 -0.14
C LEU A 11 -24.48 -22.24 0.08
N LEU A 12 -25.24 -21.34 0.70
CA LEU A 12 -24.76 -19.99 1.03
C LEU A 12 -23.61 -20.04 2.05
N ALA A 13 -23.71 -20.89 3.07
CA ALA A 13 -22.65 -21.07 4.06
C ALA A 13 -21.35 -21.60 3.44
N ILE A 14 -21.44 -22.56 2.51
CA ILE A 14 -20.29 -23.09 1.77
C ILE A 14 -19.66 -22.02 0.90
N LEU A 15 -20.47 -21.19 0.23
CA LEU A 15 -19.98 -20.07 -0.59
C LEU A 15 -19.24 -19.03 0.25
N ILE A 16 -19.79 -18.66 1.42
CA ILE A 16 -19.13 -17.73 2.35
C ILE A 16 -17.80 -18.30 2.84
N TRP A 17 -17.78 -19.58 3.22
CA TRP A 17 -16.55 -20.26 3.64
C TRP A 17 -15.49 -20.31 2.54
N GLY A 18 -15.90 -20.68 1.33
CA GLY A 18 -15.03 -20.68 0.16
C GLY A 18 -14.46 -19.29 -0.13
N TYR A 19 -15.28 -18.24 -0.01
CA TYR A 19 -14.84 -16.86 -0.18
C TYR A 19 -13.81 -16.45 0.87
N VAL A 20 -14.03 -16.77 2.16
CA VAL A 20 -13.08 -16.45 3.24
C VAL A 20 -11.74 -17.16 3.05
N LEU A 21 -11.76 -18.44 2.68
CA LEU A 21 -10.53 -19.21 2.38
C LEU A 21 -9.79 -18.64 1.17
N LEU A 22 -10.52 -18.30 0.10
CA LEU A 22 -9.94 -17.69 -1.10
C LEU A 22 -9.30 -16.35 -0.77
N TRP A 23 -9.97 -15.51 0.03
CA TRP A 23 -9.47 -14.20 0.41
C TRP A 23 -8.20 -14.30 1.27
N GLY A 24 -8.16 -15.25 2.21
CA GLY A 24 -6.97 -15.55 2.99
C GLY A 24 -5.81 -16.08 2.14
N TYR A 25 -6.10 -16.93 1.15
CA TYR A 25 -5.11 -17.48 0.24
C TYR A 25 -4.51 -16.42 -0.69
N VAL A 26 -5.35 -15.55 -1.25
CA VAL A 26 -4.92 -14.38 -2.03
C VAL A 26 -4.07 -13.45 -1.17
N LYS A 27 -4.45 -13.21 0.09
CA LYS A 27 -3.63 -12.42 1.02
C LYS A 27 -2.25 -13.04 1.24
N LEU A 28 -2.17 -14.36 1.41
CA LEU A 28 -0.90 -15.07 1.63
C LEU A 28 0.03 -15.07 0.41
N ILE A 29 -0.49 -15.23 -0.80
CA ILE A 29 0.32 -15.16 -2.03
C ILE A 29 0.87 -13.75 -2.22
N LEU A 30 0.01 -12.74 -2.11
CA LEU A 30 0.42 -11.35 -2.32
C LEU A 30 1.43 -10.88 -1.26
N GLN A 31 1.35 -11.38 -0.03
CA GLN A 31 2.37 -11.13 0.99
C GLN A 31 3.71 -11.78 0.62
N LYS A 32 3.70 -13.03 0.16
CA LYS A 32 4.92 -13.72 -0.27
C LYS A 32 5.59 -13.03 -1.45
N ASP A 33 4.82 -12.57 -2.44
CA ASP A 33 5.38 -11.90 -3.62
C ASP A 33 5.95 -10.53 -3.26
N ALA A 34 5.29 -9.77 -2.38
CA ALA A 34 5.80 -8.49 -1.88
C ALA A 34 7.10 -8.67 -1.07
N GLU A 35 7.14 -9.67 -0.18
CA GLU A 35 8.30 -9.98 0.65
C GLU A 35 9.49 -10.49 -0.19
N VAL A 36 9.23 -11.32 -1.21
CA VAL A 36 10.24 -11.77 -2.17
C VAL A 36 10.76 -10.61 -3.02
N THR A 37 9.88 -9.72 -3.48
CA THR A 37 10.28 -8.55 -4.28
C THR A 37 11.12 -7.57 -3.47
N LEU A 38 10.71 -7.28 -2.23
CA LEU A 38 11.47 -6.44 -1.30
C LEU A 38 12.83 -7.06 -0.95
N SER A 39 12.87 -8.37 -0.69
CA SER A 39 14.11 -9.10 -0.42
C SER A 39 15.05 -9.06 -1.63
N TYR A 40 14.52 -9.28 -2.84
CA TYR A 40 15.31 -9.24 -4.08
C TYR A 40 15.85 -7.83 -4.40
N LEU A 41 15.04 -6.78 -4.17
CA LEU A 41 15.47 -5.38 -4.34
C LEU A 41 16.50 -4.97 -3.29
N ALA A 42 16.32 -5.41 -2.03
CA ALA A 42 17.27 -5.17 -0.95
C ALA A 42 18.61 -5.87 -1.15
N ASP A 43 18.60 -7.09 -1.70
CA ASP A 43 19.80 -7.90 -1.91
C ASP A 43 20.57 -7.53 -3.20
N HIS A 44 20.00 -6.77 -4.14
CA HIS A 44 20.68 -6.51 -5.42
C HIS A 44 21.06 -5.07 -5.72
N ILE A 45 20.24 -4.03 -5.55
CA ILE A 45 20.67 -2.67 -5.93
C ILE A 45 19.94 -1.62 -5.09
N PHE A 46 20.52 -1.23 -3.95
CA PHE A 46 20.18 0.06 -3.35
C PHE A 46 20.89 1.16 -4.14
N ASN A 47 20.14 1.93 -4.93
CA ASN A 47 20.62 3.15 -5.58
C ASN A 47 19.87 4.37 -5.05
N LYS A 48 20.59 5.19 -4.28
CA LYS A 48 20.06 6.42 -3.67
C LYS A 48 19.58 7.44 -4.71
N GLU A 49 20.26 7.53 -5.85
CA GLU A 49 19.89 8.48 -6.91
C GLU A 49 18.58 8.06 -7.57
N GLU A 50 18.34 6.76 -7.73
CA GLU A 50 17.06 6.24 -8.21
C GLU A 50 15.94 6.47 -7.19
N CYS A 51 16.19 6.27 -5.90
CA CYS A 51 15.19 6.56 -4.86
C CYS A 51 14.78 8.04 -4.83
N ILE A 52 15.72 8.97 -5.08
CA ILE A 52 15.40 10.40 -5.17
C ILE A 52 14.51 10.68 -6.39
N LYS A 53 14.86 10.13 -7.56
CA LYS A 53 14.05 10.30 -8.78
C LYS A 53 12.66 9.68 -8.66
N ASP A 54 12.60 8.48 -8.08
CA ASP A 54 11.33 7.79 -7.81
C ASP A 54 10.44 8.62 -6.87
N PHE A 55 11.02 9.22 -5.83
CA PHE A 55 10.26 10.09 -4.93
C PHE A 55 9.73 11.35 -5.62
N ASP A 56 10.50 11.94 -6.53
CA ASP A 56 10.06 13.10 -7.32
C ASP A 56 8.87 12.73 -8.21
N GLU A 57 8.92 11.59 -8.88
CA GLU A 57 7.82 11.06 -9.71
C GLU A 57 6.59 10.73 -8.86
N VAL A 58 6.77 10.03 -7.73
CA VAL A 58 5.68 9.72 -6.79
C VAL A 58 5.01 11.01 -6.30
N HIS A 59 5.79 12.04 -5.97
CA HIS A 59 5.22 13.31 -5.53
C HIS A 59 4.42 13.99 -6.65
N GLU A 60 4.94 14.01 -7.87
CA GLU A 60 4.25 14.58 -9.03
C GLU A 60 2.91 13.88 -9.29
N ILE A 61 2.90 12.54 -9.28
CA ILE A 61 1.67 11.74 -9.42
C ILE A 61 0.68 12.07 -8.32
N VAL A 62 1.12 12.17 -7.07
CA VAL A 62 0.22 12.46 -5.94
C VAL A 62 -0.34 13.88 -6.06
N VAL A 63 0.44 14.86 -6.51
CA VAL A 63 -0.04 16.23 -6.76
C VAL A 63 -1.11 16.25 -7.85
N ASP A 64 -0.93 15.49 -8.92
CA ASP A 64 -1.89 15.40 -10.03
C ASP A 64 -3.18 14.67 -9.64
N VAL A 65 -3.06 13.57 -8.89
CA VAL A 65 -4.16 12.63 -8.64
C VAL A 65 -4.92 12.90 -7.33
N PHE A 66 -4.31 13.55 -6.33
CA PHE A 66 -4.95 13.74 -5.01
C PHE A 66 -5.67 15.10 -4.90
N PRO A 67 -7.00 15.17 -5.05
CA PRO A 67 -7.70 16.46 -5.09
C PRO A 67 -7.91 17.09 -3.71
N PHE A 68 -7.62 16.38 -2.62
CA PHE A 68 -8.03 16.76 -1.26
C PHE A 68 -6.97 17.53 -0.46
N PHE A 69 -5.94 18.08 -1.13
CA PHE A 69 -4.89 18.85 -0.45
C PHE A 69 -5.45 20.05 0.31
N GLU A 70 -6.27 20.86 -0.36
CA GLU A 70 -6.88 22.05 0.23
C GLU A 70 -7.85 21.70 1.37
N GLU A 71 -8.72 20.71 1.15
CA GLU A 71 -9.70 20.25 2.15
C GLU A 71 -9.03 19.76 3.45
N LYS A 72 -7.85 19.13 3.33
CA LYS A 72 -7.10 18.59 4.47
C LYS A 72 -6.09 19.54 5.07
N GLY A 73 -6.00 20.77 4.53
CA GLY A 73 -5.01 21.77 4.94
C GLY A 73 -3.58 21.28 4.76
N ILE A 74 -3.31 20.54 3.68
CA ILE A 74 -2.00 19.98 3.37
C ILE A 74 -1.39 20.82 2.26
N ASP A 75 -0.25 21.44 2.53
CA ASP A 75 0.56 22.10 1.51
C ASP A 75 1.44 21.05 0.81
N PRO A 76 1.23 20.78 -0.50
CA PRO A 76 2.01 19.80 -1.24
C PRO A 76 3.51 20.13 -1.26
N LYS A 77 3.88 21.41 -1.34
CA LYS A 77 5.28 21.85 -1.39
C LYS A 77 5.96 21.65 -0.05
N ALA A 78 5.27 21.97 1.05
CA ALA A 78 5.80 21.72 2.39
C ALA A 78 5.94 20.22 2.66
N LEU A 79 4.99 19.41 2.18
CA LEU A 79 5.05 17.96 2.27
C LEU A 79 6.25 17.40 1.50
N TYR A 80 6.43 17.81 0.24
CA TYR A 80 7.59 17.42 -0.57
C TYR A 80 8.91 17.82 0.09
N HIS A 81 9.03 19.06 0.56
CA HIS A 81 10.27 19.53 1.19
C HIS A 81 10.64 18.71 2.44
N LYS A 82 9.63 18.35 3.25
CA LYS A 82 9.84 17.51 4.44
C LYS A 82 10.38 16.13 4.09
N PHE A 83 9.82 15.48 3.08
CA PHE A 83 10.10 14.08 2.76
C PHE A 83 11.27 13.90 1.79
N SER A 84 11.48 14.80 0.82
CA SER A 84 12.65 14.80 -0.07
C SER A 84 13.97 14.86 0.71
N LYS A 85 14.04 15.69 1.77
CA LYS A 85 15.20 15.75 2.65
C LYS A 85 15.49 14.43 3.36
N ARG A 86 14.45 13.63 3.66
CA ARG A 86 14.61 12.31 4.28
C ARG A 86 15.06 11.28 3.27
N VAL A 87 14.48 11.29 2.06
CA VAL A 87 14.93 10.45 0.93
C VAL A 87 16.40 10.72 0.60
N GLN A 88 16.87 11.95 0.70
CA GLN A 88 18.29 12.29 0.53
C GLN A 88 19.21 11.74 1.62
N ASN A 89 18.70 11.15 2.70
CA ASN A 89 19.50 10.65 3.83
C ASN A 89 19.27 9.16 4.14
N ILE A 90 18.55 8.44 3.27
CA ILE A 90 18.36 6.99 3.38
C ILE A 90 19.66 6.24 3.12
N ASN A 91 19.83 5.11 3.79
CA ASN A 91 20.99 4.23 3.65
C ASN A 91 20.59 2.82 3.20
N SER A 92 19.29 2.53 3.13
CA SER A 92 18.75 1.27 2.66
C SER A 92 17.45 1.49 1.88
N ILE A 93 17.08 0.50 1.08
CA ILE A 93 15.78 0.51 0.41
C ILE A 93 14.62 0.43 1.41
N TYR A 94 14.82 -0.20 2.58
CA TYR A 94 13.82 -0.24 3.64
C TYR A 94 13.57 1.15 4.22
N ASP A 95 14.63 1.94 4.44
CA ASP A 95 14.50 3.34 4.88
C ASP A 95 13.68 4.16 3.88
N TYR A 96 13.83 3.87 2.59
CA TYR A 96 13.05 4.51 1.53
C TYR A 96 11.56 4.19 1.64
N TYR A 97 11.22 2.90 1.80
CA TYR A 97 9.84 2.47 1.98
C TYR A 97 9.20 3.04 3.25
N ASP A 98 9.94 3.12 4.36
CA ASP A 98 9.46 3.74 5.59
C ASP A 98 9.15 5.24 5.37
N VAL A 99 9.99 5.93 4.59
CA VAL A 99 9.78 7.34 4.24
C VAL A 99 8.52 7.50 3.36
N LEU A 100 8.30 6.61 2.39
CA LEU A 100 7.07 6.60 1.58
C LEU A 100 5.82 6.31 2.42
N GLU A 101 5.89 5.33 3.32
CA GLU A 101 4.79 4.99 4.23
C GLU A 101 4.33 6.22 5.03
N GLU A 102 5.29 6.91 5.63
CA GLU A 102 5.01 8.12 6.39
C GLU A 102 4.54 9.29 5.51
N TYR A 103 5.04 9.40 4.28
CA TYR A 103 4.62 10.41 3.31
C TYR A 103 3.13 10.27 2.99
N PHE A 104 2.69 9.08 2.61
CA PHE A 104 1.28 8.84 2.30
C PHE A 104 0.38 8.88 3.54
N ALA A 105 0.85 8.41 4.70
CA ALA A 105 0.12 8.60 5.96
C ALA A 105 -0.11 10.09 6.27
N SER A 106 0.85 10.96 5.91
CA SER A 106 0.74 12.41 6.08
C SER A 106 -0.27 13.07 5.14
N LEU A 107 -0.69 12.41 4.06
CA LEU A 107 -1.83 12.84 3.24
C LEU A 107 -3.17 12.76 3.99
N LYS A 108 -3.17 12.24 5.23
CA LYS A 108 -4.34 12.06 6.11
C LYS A 108 -5.48 11.35 5.37
N VAL A 109 -5.18 10.60 4.32
CA VAL A 109 -6.12 9.63 3.75
C VAL A 109 -6.27 8.63 4.87
N SER A 110 -7.47 8.56 5.46
CA SER A 110 -7.72 7.55 6.47
C SER A 110 -7.30 6.23 5.82
N PRO A 111 -6.32 5.51 6.38
CA PRO A 111 -6.12 4.15 5.93
C PRO A 111 -7.48 3.51 6.14
N GLN A 112 -7.99 2.78 5.14
CA GLN A 112 -9.01 1.80 5.49
C GLN A 112 -8.45 1.03 6.67
N ARG A 113 -9.13 1.14 7.80
CA ARG A 113 -8.64 0.79 9.15
C ARG A 113 -7.91 -0.55 9.07
N GLY A 114 -6.58 -0.51 9.18
CA GLY A 114 -5.75 -1.71 9.29
C GLY A 114 -4.89 -2.10 8.08
N ARG A 115 -4.27 -1.16 7.35
CA ARG A 115 -3.17 -1.49 6.44
C ARG A 115 -2.00 -0.52 6.52
N ARG A 116 -0.85 -0.99 7.05
CA ARG A 116 0.47 -0.37 6.85
C ARG A 116 0.84 -0.42 5.35
N PHE A 117 1.83 0.34 4.91
CA PHE A 117 2.34 0.24 3.54
C PHE A 117 2.94 -1.14 3.21
N SER A 118 3.32 -1.90 4.24
CA SER A 118 3.56 -3.34 4.16
C SER A 118 2.33 -4.19 3.78
N GLU A 119 1.14 -3.60 3.59
CA GLU A 119 -0.11 -4.28 3.22
C GLU A 119 -0.79 -3.69 1.96
N PHE A 120 -0.14 -2.77 1.23
CA PHE A 120 -0.62 -2.36 -0.09
C PHE A 120 -0.56 -3.54 -1.06
N GLN A 121 -1.73 -4.06 -1.43
CA GLN A 121 -1.88 -4.95 -2.58
C GLN A 121 -2.05 -4.11 -3.85
N PRO A 122 -1.42 -4.49 -4.98
CA PRO A 122 -1.79 -3.96 -6.28
C PRO A 122 -3.24 -4.35 -6.60
N VAL A 123 -4.05 -3.36 -7.02
CA VAL A 123 -5.41 -3.54 -7.56
C VAL A 123 -5.23 -3.93 -9.06
N PRO A 124 -6.05 -4.85 -9.61
CA PRO A 124 -5.72 -5.69 -10.77
C PRO A 124 -5.41 -4.96 -12.08
#